data_AF-A0A0Q4HY75-F1
#
_entry.id   AF-A0A0Q4HY75-F1
#
_cell.length_a   1.000
_cell.length_b   1.000
_cell.length_c   1.000
_cell.angle_alpha   90.00
_cell.angle_beta   90.00
_cell.angle_gamma   90.00
#
_symmetry.space_group_name_H-M   'P 1'
#
loop_
_entity.id
_entity.type
_entity.pdbx_description
1 polymer ?
#
loop_
_entity_poly.entity_id
_entity_poly.type
_entity_poly.pdbx_seq_one_letter_code
_entity_poly.pdbx_strand_id
1 'polypeptide(L)'
;MKLRHLFSPVHAVRDFIGFARTREKHEWWFLLASICIVLLIGWGFVHDSYFERVYRPNIIYVESWPANRTDAEIIAQQKIDQAKQDAANAEFERERAKRQAEWKKIDDKLKSWGI
;
A
#
# COMPACT_ATOMS: atom_id res chain seq x y z
N MET A 1 -31.85 28.02 -39.09
CA MET A 1 -30.49 27.51 -38.80
C MET A 1 -30.61 26.18 -38.06
N LYS A 2 -30.24 25.04 -38.66
CA LYS A 2 -30.52 23.70 -38.09
C LYS A 2 -29.47 23.34 -37.01
N LEU A 3 -29.71 23.64 -35.73
CA LEU A 3 -28.76 23.37 -34.62
C LEU A 3 -28.47 21.88 -34.32
N ARG A 4 -29.22 20.94 -34.90
CA ARG A 4 -29.18 19.51 -34.53
C ARG A 4 -27.87 18.80 -34.89
N HIS A 5 -27.12 19.33 -35.86
CA HIS A 5 -25.84 18.76 -36.28
C HIS A 5 -24.70 19.07 -35.29
N LEU A 6 -24.81 20.17 -34.52
CA LEU A 6 -23.82 20.58 -33.52
C LEU A 6 -23.80 19.66 -32.30
N PHE A 7 -24.93 19.01 -31.99
CA PHE A 7 -25.09 18.12 -30.83
C PHE A 7 -25.07 16.64 -31.21
N SER A 8 -24.65 16.29 -32.44
CA SER A 8 -24.56 14.90 -32.88
C SER A 8 -23.20 14.30 -32.50
N PRO A 9 -23.13 13.25 -31.66
CA PRO A 9 -21.87 12.63 -31.24
C PRO A 9 -21.07 12.08 -32.42
N VAL A 10 -21.77 11.56 -33.43
CA VAL A 10 -21.15 11.02 -34.64
C VAL A 10 -20.46 12.12 -35.45
N HIS A 11 -21.06 13.31 -35.52
CA HIS A 11 -20.45 14.45 -36.19
C HIS A 11 -19.21 14.94 -35.44
N ALA A 12 -19.27 15.01 -34.10
CA ALA A 12 -18.15 15.43 -33.27
C ALA A 12 -16.94 14.49 -33.41
N VAL A 13 -17.16 13.17 -33.41
CA VAL A 13 -16.08 12.19 -33.61
C VAL A 13 -15.47 12.31 -35.00
N ARG A 14 -16.29 12.47 -36.04
CA ARG A 14 -15.80 12.62 -37.41
C ARG A 14 -14.99 13.91 -37.59
N ASP A 15 -15.44 15.00 -36.97
CA ASP A 15 -14.75 16.29 -36.97
C ASP A 15 -13.41 16.19 -36.25
N PHE A 16 -13.38 15.55 -35.07
CA PHE A 16 -12.16 15.27 -34.33
C PHE A 16 -11.17 14.42 -35.14
N ILE A 17 -11.62 13.37 -35.81
CA ILE A 17 -10.75 12.54 -36.66
C ILE A 17 -10.17 13.37 -37.82
N GLY A 18 -10.98 14.23 -38.44
CA GLY A 18 -10.53 15.15 -39.49
C GLY A 18 -9.44 16.08 -38.97
N PHE A 19 -9.69 16.73 -37.83
CA PHE A 19 -8.74 17.59 -37.14
C PHE A 19 -7.46 16.86 -36.72
N ALA A 20 -7.56 15.65 -36.20
CA ALA A 20 -6.41 14.87 -35.75
C ALA A 20 -5.49 14.47 -36.92
N ARG A 21 -6.04 14.24 -38.11
CA ARG A 21 -5.26 13.89 -39.31
C ARG A 21 -4.47 15.05 -39.92
N THR A 22 -4.84 16.30 -39.64
CA THR A 22 -4.11 17.48 -40.14
C THR A 22 -2.91 17.85 -39.26
N ARG A 23 -2.68 17.12 -38.17
CA ARG A 23 -1.65 17.41 -37.17
C ARG A 23 -0.30 16.86 -37.58
N GLU A 24 0.75 17.60 -37.21
CA GLU A 24 2.12 17.19 -37.44
C GLU A 24 2.55 16.02 -36.56
N LYS A 25 3.52 15.22 -37.01
CA LYS A 25 3.96 14.00 -36.31
C LYS A 25 4.44 14.25 -34.88
N HIS A 26 5.04 15.41 -34.61
CA HIS A 26 5.58 15.76 -33.29
C HIS A 26 4.48 16.11 -32.27
N GLU A 27 3.33 16.60 -32.71
CA GLU A 27 2.21 16.95 -31.81
C GLU A 27 1.66 15.70 -31.09
N TRP A 28 1.70 14.54 -31.75
CA TRP A 28 1.33 13.25 -31.14
C TRP A 28 2.28 12.82 -30.02
N TRP A 29 3.57 13.13 -30.14
CA TRP A 29 4.53 12.88 -29.07
C TRP A 29 4.29 13.78 -27.86
N PHE A 30 3.93 15.05 -28.09
CA PHE A 30 3.54 15.95 -27.01
C PHE A 30 2.25 15.51 -26.32
N LEU A 31 1.25 15.04 -27.08
CA LEU A 31 0.03 14.46 -26.52
C LEU A 31 0.35 13.26 -25.63
N LEU A 32 1.16 12.32 -26.13
CA LEU A 32 1.58 11.15 -25.35
C LEU A 32 2.32 11.55 -24.07
N ALA A 33 3.27 12.48 -24.17
CA ALA A 33 4.01 12.97 -23.01
C ALA A 33 3.09 13.60 -21.95
N SER A 34 2.11 14.40 -22.38
CA SER A 34 1.13 15.01 -21.49
C SER A 34 0.30 13.94 -20.75
N ILE A 35 -0.22 12.95 -21.47
CA ILE A 35 -0.97 11.83 -20.88
C ILE A 35 -0.10 11.07 -19.87
N CYS A 36 1.14 10.76 -20.23
CA CYS A 36 2.08 10.07 -19.35
C CYS A 36 2.33 10.83 -18.05
N ILE A 37 2.53 12.15 -18.11
CA ILE A 37 2.75 12.97 -16.91
C ILE A 37 1.54 12.93 -15.98
N VAL A 38 0.33 13.10 -16.53
CA VAL A 38 -0.91 13.07 -15.73
C VAL A 38 -1.11 11.70 -15.08
N LEU A 39 -0.91 10.62 -15.84
CA LEU A 39 -1.02 9.26 -15.32
C LEU A 39 0.04 8.96 -14.27
N LEU A 40 1.27 9.45 -14.44
CA LEU A 40 2.35 9.26 -13.48
C LEU A 40 2.03 9.95 -12.15
N ILE A 41 1.53 11.19 -12.20
CA ILE A 41 1.10 11.91 -11.00
C ILE A 41 -0.05 11.15 -10.31
N GLY A 42 -1.08 10.75 -11.07
CA GLY A 42 -2.20 9.99 -10.54
C GLY A 42 -1.77 8.65 -9.93
N TRP A 43 -0.83 7.96 -10.58
CA TRP A 43 -0.24 6.71 -10.08
C TRP A 43 0.52 6.95 -8.78
N GLY A 44 1.28 8.04 -8.67
CA GLY A 44 1.98 8.41 -7.43
C GLY A 44 1.01 8.53 -6.25
N PHE A 45 -0.12 9.21 -6.44
CA PHE A 45 -1.17 9.29 -5.42
C PHE A 45 -1.78 7.93 -5.07
N VAL A 46 -2.08 7.09 -6.07
CA VAL A 46 -2.64 5.75 -5.83
C VAL A 46 -1.64 4.85 -5.10
N HIS A 47 -0.37 4.90 -5.49
CA HIS A 47 0.70 4.13 -4.87
C HIS A 47 0.96 4.58 -3.42
N ASP A 48 0.93 5.89 -3.16
CA ASP A 48 1.17 6.47 -1.83
C ASP A 48 -0.10 6.57 -0.97
N SER A 49 -1.26 6.17 -1.49
CA SER A 49 -2.52 6.21 -0.75
C SER A 49 -2.63 5.10 0.30
N TYR A 50 -1.69 5.08 1.24
CA TYR A 50 -1.85 4.41 2.52
C TYR A 50 -2.76 5.26 3.41
N PHE A 51 -4.01 4.84 3.55
CA PHE A 51 -4.91 5.38 4.57
C PHE A 51 -4.66 4.62 5.87
N GLU A 52 -4.32 5.34 6.95
CA GLU A 52 -4.32 4.79 8.30
C GLU A 52 -5.69 4.11 8.53
N ARG A 53 -5.68 2.80 8.81
CA ARG A 53 -6.93 2.07 9.06
C ARG A 53 -7.68 2.80 10.18
N VAL A 54 -8.98 3.07 9.99
CA VAL A 54 -9.85 3.66 11.02
C VAL A 54 -9.54 2.97 12.35
N TYR A 55 -9.06 3.74 13.32
CA TYR A 55 -8.66 3.23 14.62
C TYR A 55 -9.82 2.43 15.21
N ARG A 56 -9.63 1.11 15.30
CA ARG A 56 -10.51 0.25 16.09
C ARG A 56 -9.78 -0.02 17.40
N PRO A 57 -10.29 0.42 18.55
CA PRO A 57 -9.67 0.09 19.82
C PRO A 57 -9.57 -1.43 19.92
N ASN A 58 -8.36 -1.93 20.10
CA ASN A 58 -8.15 -3.32 20.48
C ASN A 58 -8.52 -3.40 21.96
N ILE A 59 -9.81 -3.63 22.23
CA ILE A 59 -10.30 -3.83 23.59
C ILE A 59 -9.80 -5.20 24.03
N ILE A 60 -8.61 -5.22 24.62
CA ILE A 60 -8.04 -6.39 25.27
C ILE A 60 -8.81 -6.55 26.57
N TYR A 61 -9.83 -7.41 26.56
CA TYR A 61 -10.49 -7.82 27.80
C TYR A 61 -9.50 -8.66 28.59
N VAL A 62 -9.18 -8.22 29.81
CA VAL A 62 -8.53 -9.09 30.78
C VAL A 62 -9.47 -10.26 31.08
N GLU A 63 -8.98 -11.48 30.93
CA GLU A 63 -9.74 -12.68 31.31
C GLU A 63 -10.05 -12.62 32.81
N SER A 64 -11.33 -12.55 33.17
CA SER A 64 -11.75 -12.60 34.57
C SER A 64 -11.76 -14.05 35.02
N TRP A 65 -10.89 -14.39 35.97
CA TRP A 65 -10.81 -15.74 36.52
C TRP A 65 -11.80 -15.95 37.66
N PRO A 66 -12.38 -17.16 37.81
CA PRO A 66 -13.27 -17.47 38.92
C PRO A 66 -12.51 -17.44 40.25
N ALA A 67 -13.13 -16.87 41.29
CA ALA A 67 -12.50 -16.66 42.60
C ALA A 67 -12.18 -17.98 43.36
N ASN A 68 -12.77 -19.09 42.93
CA ASN A 68 -12.60 -20.43 43.51
C ASN A 68 -11.59 -21.30 42.73
N ARG A 69 -10.77 -20.72 41.85
CA ARG A 69 -9.74 -21.46 41.11
C ARG A 69 -8.68 -22.02 42.06
N THR A 70 -8.23 -23.23 41.79
CA THR A 70 -7.18 -23.92 42.56
C THR A 70 -5.79 -23.64 42.01
N ASP A 71 -4.76 -23.73 42.85
CA ASP A 71 -3.35 -23.54 42.46
C ASP A 71 -2.91 -24.50 41.33
N ALA A 72 -3.44 -25.73 41.32
CA ALA A 72 -3.16 -26.70 40.28
C ALA A 72 -3.65 -26.23 38.90
N GLU A 73 -4.83 -25.61 38.83
CA GLU A 73 -5.38 -25.05 37.60
C GLU A 73 -4.61 -23.81 37.14
N ILE A 74 -4.10 -23.00 38.08
CA ILE A 74 -3.24 -21.84 37.79
C ILE A 74 -1.95 -22.31 37.11
N ILE A 75 -1.26 -23.29 37.71
CA ILE A 75 0.01 -23.80 37.20
C ILE A 75 -0.16 -24.47 35.82
N ALA A 76 -1.26 -25.20 35.63
CA ALA A 76 -1.57 -25.82 34.34
C ALA A 76 -1.75 -24.75 33.25
N GLN A 77 -2.50 -23.69 33.54
CA GLN A 77 -2.74 -22.59 32.60
C GLN A 77 -1.46 -21.81 32.29
N GLN A 78 -0.64 -21.50 33.30
CA GLN A 78 0.64 -20.82 33.13
C GLN A 78 1.57 -21.55 32.15
N LYS A 79 1.61 -22.88 32.20
CA LYS A 79 2.42 -23.67 31.24
C LYS A 79 1.94 -23.50 29.80
N ILE A 80 0.62 -23.43 29.58
CA ILE A 80 0.01 -23.23 28.27
C ILE A 80 0.33 -21.82 27.76
N ASP A 81 0.19 -20.81 28.61
CA ASP A 81 0.40 -19.42 28.24
C ASP A 81 1.89 -19.11 28.02
N GLN A 82 2.79 -19.71 28.81
CA GLN A 82 4.23 -19.62 28.60
C GLN A 82 4.62 -20.14 27.22
N ALA A 83 4.09 -21.30 26.80
CA ALA A 83 4.40 -21.86 25.48
C ALA A 83 3.92 -20.94 24.33
N LYS A 84 2.75 -20.29 24.47
CA LYS A 84 2.27 -19.30 23.50
C LYS A 84 3.17 -18.06 23.47
N GLN A 85 3.58 -17.56 24.64
CA GLN A 85 4.44 -16.39 24.77
C GLN A 85 5.83 -16.65 24.17
N ASP A 86 6.40 -17.83 24.42
CA ASP A 86 7.70 -18.22 23.87
C ASP A 86 7.67 -18.30 22.34
N ALA A 87 6.59 -18.85 21.76
CA ALA A 87 6.40 -18.90 20.31
C ALA A 87 6.30 -17.49 19.69
N ALA A 88 5.51 -16.61 20.31
CA ALA A 88 5.37 -15.21 19.86
C ALA A 88 6.69 -14.44 19.95
N ASN A 89 7.43 -14.61 21.05
CA ASN A 89 8.75 -13.99 21.23
C ASN A 89 9.75 -14.51 20.20
N ALA A 90 9.76 -15.82 19.91
CA ALA A 90 10.64 -16.40 18.90
C ALA A 90 10.33 -15.90 17.48
N GLU A 91 9.06 -15.67 17.14
CA GLU A 91 8.68 -15.04 15.89
C GLU A 91 9.15 -13.58 15.82
N PHE A 92 8.91 -12.81 16.89
CA PHE A 92 9.33 -11.42 16.96
C PHE A 92 10.86 -11.24 16.84
N GLU A 93 11.65 -12.08 17.52
CA GLU A 93 13.11 -12.03 17.41
C GLU A 93 13.61 -12.46 16.02
N ARG A 94 12.94 -13.42 15.37
CA ARG A 94 13.25 -13.78 13.97
C ARG A 94 13.03 -12.60 13.03
N GLU A 95 11.89 -11.92 13.14
CA GLU A 95 11.58 -10.74 12.31
C GLU A 95 12.50 -9.56 12.62
N ARG A 96 12.88 -9.36 13.89
CA ARG A 96 13.88 -8.36 14.28
C ARG A 96 15.24 -8.67 13.66
N ALA A 97 15.70 -9.91 13.75
CA ALA A 97 17.00 -10.34 13.20
C ALA A 97 17.05 -10.20 11.68
N LYS A 98 15.97 -10.56 10.96
CA LYS A 98 15.86 -10.34 9.52
C LYS A 98 16.01 -8.87 9.15
N ARG A 99 15.25 -7.98 9.81
CA ARG A 99 15.34 -6.54 9.58
C ARG A 99 16.75 -6.01 9.86
N GLN A 100 17.34 -6.40 10.98
CA GLN A 100 18.72 -6.01 11.31
C GLN A 100 19.72 -6.48 10.23
N ALA A 101 19.57 -7.69 9.71
CA ALA A 101 20.42 -8.21 8.63
C ALA A 101 20.23 -7.45 7.31
N GLU A 102 19.00 -7.08 6.96
CA GLU A 102 18.70 -6.24 5.79
C GLU A 102 19.36 -4.86 5.92
N TRP A 103 19.20 -4.21 7.07
CA TRP A 103 19.84 -2.93 7.35
C TRP A 103 21.36 -3.02 7.34
N LYS A 104 21.93 -4.11 7.89
CA LYS A 104 23.38 -4.34 7.85
C LYS A 104 23.91 -4.45 6.43
N LYS A 105 23.20 -5.15 5.53
CA LYS A 105 23.59 -5.24 4.11
C LYS A 105 23.60 -3.87 3.43
N ILE A 106 22.65 -3.01 3.78
CA ILE A 106 22.58 -1.64 3.26
C ILE A 106 23.75 -0.82 3.80
N ASP A 107 24.01 -0.88 5.10
CA ASP A 107 25.14 -0.21 5.77
C ASP A 107 26.48 -0.63 5.18
N ASP A 108 26.71 -1.94 5.01
CA ASP A 108 27.94 -2.48 4.41
C ASP A 108 28.11 -1.99 2.96
N LYS A 109 27.01 -1.87 2.19
CA LYS A 109 27.03 -1.35 0.81
C LYS A 109 27.33 0.16 0.77
N LEU A 110 26.74 0.94 1.67
CA LEU A 110 27.01 2.38 1.78
C LEU A 110 28.49 2.63 2.14
N LYS A 111 29.00 1.90 3.14
CA LYS A 111 30.43 1.92 3.50
C LYS A 111 31.34 1.57 2.32
N SER A 112 30.96 0.60 1.49
CA SER A 112 31.72 0.25 0.28
C SER A 112 31.78 1.39 -0.75
N TRP A 113 30.80 2.30 -0.73
CA TRP A 113 30.74 3.50 -1.57
C TRP A 113 31.38 4.73 -0.89
N GLY A 114 31.89 4.60 0.34
CA GLY A 114 32.57 5.66 1.06
C GLY A 114 31.65 6.71 1.70
N ILE A 115 30.37 6.38 1.91
CA ILE A 115 29.36 7.23 2.55
C ILE A 115 28.69 6.47 3.69
#